data_AF-A0A927E285-F1
#
_entry.id   AF-A0A927E285-F1
#
_cell.length_a   1.000
_cell.length_b   1.000
_cell.length_c   1.000
_cell.angle_alpha   90.00
_cell.angle_beta   90.00
_cell.angle_gamma   90.00
#
_symmetry.space_group_name_H-M   'P 1'
#
loop_
_entity.id
_entity.type
_entity.pdbx_description
1 polymer ?
#
loop_
_entity_poly.entity_id
_entity_poly.type
_entity_poly.pdbx_seq_one_letter_code
_entity_poly.pdbx_strand_id
1 'polypeptide(L)'
;MNSLAIQPRWQAVVERWLAFLVTQRRLKPAAEGYQVCAGEEREDEHPHFSGHDLTLSQILRGARNELSLLNDAQWSPESPAFNHPASAPYIQELATICQQLAQRLQRPIRLLEVGTRTGRAAESLLAQLNAGQIEYVGLEQSQEMLLSARQRLAPGLAPVCPLECRHACDARSLGGHYLA
;
A
#
# COMPACT_ATOMS: atom_id res chain seq x y z
N MET A 1 -28.39 -0.08 -26.84
CA MET A 1 -27.73 0.27 -25.57
C MET A 1 -26.36 -0.39 -25.58
N ASN A 2 -25.27 0.40 -25.58
CA ASN A 2 -23.93 -0.17 -25.48
C ASN A 2 -23.83 -0.88 -24.13
N SER A 3 -23.86 -2.23 -24.12
CA SER A 3 -23.38 -2.95 -22.96
C SER A 3 -21.98 -2.42 -22.71
N LEU A 4 -21.74 -1.86 -21.52
CA LEU A 4 -20.37 -1.53 -21.10
C LEU A 4 -19.56 -2.78 -21.41
N ALA A 5 -18.61 -2.69 -22.35
CA ALA A 5 -17.85 -3.84 -22.86
C ALA A 5 -16.86 -4.31 -21.77
N ILE A 6 -17.40 -4.70 -20.63
CA ILE A 6 -16.72 -5.12 -19.43
C ILE A 6 -16.26 -6.55 -19.69
N GLN A 7 -14.98 -6.81 -19.44
CA GLN A 7 -14.47 -8.16 -19.52
C GLN A 7 -15.18 -9.07 -18.51
N PRO A 8 -15.55 -10.31 -18.86
CA PRO A 8 -16.30 -11.21 -17.98
C PRO A 8 -15.69 -11.38 -16.59
N ARG A 9 -14.35 -11.35 -16.47
CA ARG A 9 -13.64 -11.46 -15.18
C ARG A 9 -14.00 -10.37 -14.16
N TRP A 10 -14.47 -9.22 -14.62
CA TRP A 10 -14.84 -8.08 -13.77
C TRP A 10 -16.33 -8.03 -13.41
N GLN A 11 -17.15 -8.91 -14.00
CA GLN A 11 -18.60 -8.85 -13.86
C GLN A 11 -19.05 -8.93 -12.40
N ALA A 12 -18.51 -9.86 -11.62
CA ALA A 12 -18.85 -10.02 -10.20
C ALA A 12 -18.50 -8.77 -9.36
N VAL A 13 -17.42 -8.06 -9.71
CA VAL A 13 -17.02 -6.82 -9.04
C VAL A 13 -18.00 -5.70 -9.36
N VAL A 14 -18.34 -5.52 -10.63
CA VAL A 14 -19.31 -4.51 -11.07
C VAL A 14 -20.70 -4.78 -10.47
N GLU A 15 -21.15 -6.02 -10.45
CA GLU A 15 -22.43 -6.41 -9.82
C GLU A 15 -22.44 -6.07 -8.33
N ARG A 16 -21.32 -6.28 -7.61
CA ARG A 16 -21.20 -5.88 -6.20
C ARG A 16 -21.23 -4.36 -6.03
N TRP A 17 -20.64 -3.58 -6.92
CA TRP A 17 -20.72 -2.12 -6.89
C TRP A 17 -22.13 -1.62 -7.17
N LEU A 18 -22.82 -2.19 -8.16
CA LEU A 18 -24.22 -1.87 -8.46
C LEU A 18 -25.13 -2.20 -7.28
N ALA A 19 -24.94 -3.37 -6.66
CA ALA A 19 -25.65 -3.76 -5.45
C ALA A 19 -25.40 -2.76 -4.30
N PHE A 20 -24.14 -2.33 -4.10
CA PHE A 20 -23.81 -1.31 -3.12
C PHE A 20 -24.56 0.01 -3.40
N LEU A 21 -24.59 0.49 -4.64
CA LEU A 21 -25.34 1.69 -5.01
C LEU A 21 -26.86 1.55 -4.78
N VAL A 22 -27.42 0.35 -4.95
CA VAL A 22 -28.82 0.07 -4.57
C VAL A 22 -29.01 0.18 -3.06
N THR A 23 -28.09 -0.33 -2.24
CA THR A 23 -28.17 -0.17 -0.77
C THR A 23 -28.12 1.29 -0.33
N GLN A 24 -27.37 2.13 -1.05
CA GLN A 24 -27.30 3.58 -0.83
C GLN A 24 -28.50 4.34 -1.39
N ARG A 25 -29.48 3.63 -1.99
CA ARG A 25 -30.67 4.21 -2.67
C ARG A 25 -30.32 5.15 -3.83
N ARG A 26 -29.11 5.02 -4.39
CA ARG A 26 -28.63 5.76 -5.57
C ARG A 26 -29.12 5.11 -6.87
N LEU A 27 -29.29 3.79 -6.85
CA LEU A 27 -29.86 3.00 -7.94
C LEU A 27 -31.11 2.22 -7.49
N LYS A 28 -32.00 1.94 -8.43
CA LYS A 28 -33.14 1.04 -8.28
C LYS A 28 -33.10 -0.05 -9.36
N PRO A 29 -33.27 -1.35 -9.01
CA PRO A 29 -33.43 -2.40 -10.01
C PRO A 29 -34.63 -2.14 -10.92
N ALA A 30 -34.47 -2.34 -12.22
CA ALA A 30 -35.52 -2.22 -13.24
C ALA A 30 -35.73 -3.56 -13.97
N ALA A 31 -36.74 -3.64 -14.84
CA ALA A 31 -37.01 -4.84 -15.64
C ALA A 31 -35.79 -5.24 -16.49
N GLU A 32 -35.02 -4.26 -16.97
CA GLU A 32 -33.72 -4.45 -17.61
C GLU A 32 -32.70 -3.51 -16.95
N GLY A 33 -31.80 -4.08 -16.14
CA GLY A 33 -30.71 -3.35 -15.51
C GLY A 33 -31.12 -2.48 -14.31
N TYR A 34 -30.61 -1.25 -14.27
CA TYR A 34 -30.73 -0.34 -13.12
C TYR A 34 -31.17 1.05 -13.57
N GLN A 35 -32.02 1.68 -12.78
CA GLN A 35 -32.46 3.07 -12.94
C GLN A 35 -31.82 3.95 -11.86
N VAL A 36 -31.35 5.14 -12.24
CA VAL A 36 -30.81 6.14 -11.31
C VAL A 36 -31.95 6.79 -10.53
N CYS A 37 -31.81 6.91 -9.21
CA CYS A 37 -32.79 7.61 -8.36
C CYS A 37 -32.69 9.13 -8.56
N ALA A 38 -33.81 9.85 -8.41
CA ALA A 38 -33.82 11.31 -8.52
C ALA A 38 -33.03 11.96 -7.38
N GLY A 39 -32.23 13.00 -7.68
CA GLY A 39 -31.42 13.72 -6.68
C GLY A 39 -29.95 13.32 -6.63
N GLU A 40 -29.49 12.45 -7.54
CA GLU A 40 -28.06 12.24 -7.79
C GLU A 40 -27.45 13.50 -8.40
N GLU A 41 -26.91 14.37 -7.55
CA GLU A 41 -26.07 15.47 -7.97
C GLU A 41 -24.70 14.95 -8.40
N ARG A 42 -24.10 15.61 -9.40
CA ARG A 42 -22.71 15.34 -9.75
C ARG A 42 -21.88 15.78 -8.55
N GLU A 43 -21.35 14.81 -7.79
CA GLU A 43 -20.36 15.10 -6.76
C GLU A 43 -19.18 15.83 -7.43
N ASP A 44 -18.72 16.91 -6.80
CA ASP A 44 -17.50 17.59 -7.21
C ASP A 44 -16.36 16.56 -7.26
N GLU A 45 -15.50 16.64 -8.28
CA GLU A 45 -14.35 15.74 -8.38
C GLU A 45 -13.50 15.88 -7.11
N HIS A 46 -13.54 14.85 -6.26
CA HIS A 46 -12.61 14.76 -5.16
C HIS A 46 -11.18 14.75 -5.77
N PRO A 47 -10.28 15.65 -5.34
CA PRO A 47 -8.96 15.80 -5.97
C PRO A 47 -8.13 14.51 -5.97
N HIS A 48 -8.39 13.60 -5.02
CA HIS A 48 -7.73 12.29 -4.94
C HIS A 48 -8.24 11.25 -5.95
N PHE A 49 -9.37 11.51 -6.62
CA PHE A 49 -9.99 10.62 -7.61
C PHE A 49 -10.04 11.22 -9.03
N SER A 50 -9.43 12.38 -9.27
CA SER A 50 -9.38 12.94 -10.62
C SER A 50 -8.69 11.97 -11.59
N GLY A 51 -9.29 11.74 -12.76
CA GLY A 51 -8.80 10.78 -13.76
C GLY A 51 -9.02 9.30 -13.43
N HIS A 52 -9.58 8.97 -12.26
CA HIS A 52 -9.85 7.59 -11.83
C HIS A 52 -10.83 6.88 -12.78
N ASP A 53 -11.89 7.56 -13.21
CA ASP A 53 -12.95 6.97 -14.05
C ASP A 53 -12.44 6.47 -15.40
N LEU A 54 -11.51 7.21 -16.02
CA LEU A 54 -10.87 6.80 -17.26
C LEU A 54 -10.03 5.55 -17.05
N THR A 55 -9.19 5.54 -16.01
CA THR A 55 -8.34 4.40 -15.66
C THR A 55 -9.16 3.15 -15.35
N LEU A 56 -10.22 3.30 -14.55
CA LEU A 56 -11.12 2.21 -14.21
C LEU A 56 -11.81 1.66 -15.47
N SER A 57 -12.33 2.54 -16.34
CA SER A 57 -12.95 2.14 -17.60
C SER A 57 -11.99 1.36 -18.51
N GLN A 58 -10.72 1.80 -18.61
CA GLN A 58 -9.69 1.09 -19.37
C GLN A 58 -9.41 -0.30 -18.80
N ILE A 59 -9.34 -0.45 -17.47
CA ILE A 59 -9.12 -1.75 -16.81
C ILE A 59 -10.31 -2.68 -17.03
N LEU A 60 -11.53 -2.20 -16.81
CA LEU A 60 -12.76 -2.98 -16.98
C LEU A 60 -12.92 -3.49 -18.42
N ARG A 61 -12.46 -2.71 -19.42
CA ARG A 61 -12.47 -3.08 -20.84
C ARG A 61 -11.24 -3.85 -21.29
N GLY A 62 -10.21 -3.99 -20.45
CA GLY A 62 -8.95 -4.65 -20.78
C GLY A 62 -7.96 -3.83 -21.59
N ALA A 63 -8.20 -2.53 -21.77
CA ALA A 63 -7.26 -1.61 -22.41
C ALA A 63 -6.06 -1.25 -21.51
N ARG A 64 -6.17 -1.50 -20.19
CA ARG A 64 -5.09 -1.33 -19.21
C ARG A 64 -5.03 -2.56 -18.31
N ASN A 65 -3.81 -3.00 -17.98
CA ASN A 65 -3.58 -4.06 -17.00
C ASN A 65 -3.78 -3.51 -15.58
N GLU A 66 -4.61 -4.16 -14.78
CA GLU A 66 -4.90 -3.80 -13.39
C GLU A 66 -3.67 -3.79 -12.49
N LEU A 67 -2.69 -4.68 -12.73
CA LEU A 67 -1.46 -4.76 -11.94
C LEU A 67 -0.59 -3.52 -12.11
N SER A 68 -0.79 -2.75 -13.19
CA SER A 68 -0.12 -1.45 -13.34
C SER A 68 -0.48 -0.47 -12.22
N LEU A 69 -1.63 -0.63 -11.56
CA LEU A 69 -2.00 0.19 -10.41
C LEU A 69 -1.11 -0.06 -9.20
N LEU A 70 -0.49 -1.24 -9.06
CA LEU A 70 0.32 -1.56 -7.88
C LEU A 70 1.49 -0.60 -7.69
N ASN A 71 2.00 0.00 -8.77
CA ASN A 71 3.12 0.94 -8.77
C ASN A 71 2.69 2.36 -9.17
N ASP A 72 1.39 2.61 -9.30
CA ASP A 72 0.87 3.92 -9.68
C ASP A 72 1.13 4.95 -8.58
N ALA A 73 1.62 6.13 -8.96
CA ALA A 73 2.01 7.16 -7.99
C ALA A 73 0.84 7.62 -7.10
N GLN A 74 -0.38 7.60 -7.63
CA GLN A 74 -1.57 8.06 -6.93
C GLN A 74 -2.40 6.89 -6.39
N TRP A 75 -2.52 5.81 -7.17
CA TRP A 75 -3.46 4.72 -6.89
C TRP A 75 -2.81 3.40 -6.48
N SER A 76 -1.48 3.36 -6.30
CA SER A 76 -0.84 2.21 -5.63
C SER A 76 -1.42 2.02 -4.24
N PRO A 77 -1.52 0.78 -3.71
CA PRO A 77 -2.06 0.56 -2.37
C PRO A 77 -1.33 1.37 -1.28
N GLU A 78 -0.03 1.62 -1.47
CA GLU A 78 0.79 2.40 -0.54
C GLU A 78 0.41 3.90 -0.53
N SER A 79 0.02 4.49 -1.66
CA SER A 79 -0.29 5.93 -1.74
C SER A 79 -1.51 6.34 -0.90
N PRO A 80 -2.73 5.77 -1.08
CA PRO A 80 -3.87 6.07 -0.22
C PRO A 80 -3.62 5.69 1.23
N ALA A 81 -2.91 4.57 1.48
CA ALA A 81 -2.58 4.16 2.84
C ALA A 81 -1.77 5.24 3.56
N PHE A 82 -0.77 5.86 2.93
CA PHE A 82 0.03 6.91 3.57
C PHE A 82 -0.51 8.33 3.44
N ASN A 83 -1.42 8.59 2.50
CA ASN A 83 -2.08 9.89 2.37
C ASN A 83 -3.27 10.04 3.33
N HIS A 84 -3.73 8.95 3.95
CA HIS A 84 -4.79 8.99 4.93
C HIS A 84 -4.33 9.70 6.24
N PRO A 85 -5.12 10.62 6.81
CA PRO A 85 -4.71 11.42 7.97
C PRO A 85 -4.43 10.58 9.23
N ALA A 86 -5.02 9.39 9.34
CA ALA A 86 -4.76 8.50 10.48
C ALA A 86 -3.39 7.80 10.44
N SER A 87 -2.69 7.79 9.31
CA SER A 87 -1.50 6.95 9.13
C SER A 87 -0.29 7.45 9.93
N ALA A 88 -0.06 8.76 9.96
CA ALA A 88 1.01 9.35 10.77
C ALA A 88 0.83 9.06 12.29
N PRO A 89 -0.37 9.25 12.89
CA PRO A 89 -0.64 8.82 14.26
C PRO A 89 -0.28 7.36 14.56
N TYR A 90 -0.64 6.42 13.69
CA TYR A 90 -0.33 5.00 13.91
C TYR A 90 1.18 4.71 13.89
N ILE A 91 1.93 5.34 12.99
CA ILE A 91 3.40 5.20 12.97
C ILE A 91 4.02 5.80 14.23
N GLN A 92 3.51 6.94 14.70
CA GLN A 92 3.96 7.57 15.95
C GLN A 92 3.68 6.71 17.19
N GLU A 93 2.52 6.07 17.23
CA GLU A 93 2.16 5.16 18.30
C GLU A 93 3.07 3.93 18.30
N LEU A 94 3.31 3.34 17.13
CA LEU A 94 4.27 2.24 16.99
C LEU A 94 5.67 2.65 17.45
N ALA A 95 6.16 3.82 17.05
CA ALA A 95 7.45 4.34 17.51
C ALA A 95 7.50 4.48 19.04
N THR A 96 6.44 5.01 19.65
CA THR A 96 6.32 5.16 21.10
C THR A 96 6.39 3.79 21.80
N ILE A 97 5.67 2.80 21.30
CA ILE A 97 5.72 1.42 21.81
C ILE A 97 7.15 0.87 21.70
N CYS A 98 7.82 1.09 20.58
CA CYS A 98 9.20 0.63 20.36
C CYS A 98 10.18 1.25 21.38
N GLN A 99 10.07 2.55 21.63
CA GLN A 99 10.90 3.27 22.60
C GLN A 99 10.70 2.74 24.02
N GLN A 100 9.44 2.56 24.44
CA GLN A 100 9.09 2.04 25.77
C GLN A 100 9.59 0.61 25.96
N LEU A 101 9.44 -0.24 24.94
CA LEU A 101 9.94 -1.62 24.97
C LEU A 101 11.47 -1.66 25.04
N ALA A 102 12.17 -0.85 24.24
CA ALA A 102 13.62 -0.79 24.28
C ALA A 102 14.14 -0.34 25.65
N GLN A 103 13.51 0.68 26.26
CA GLN A 103 13.84 1.14 27.60
C GLN A 103 13.59 0.07 28.66
N ARG A 104 12.45 -0.64 28.58
CA ARG A 104 12.12 -1.70 29.54
C ARG A 104 13.06 -2.89 29.43
N LEU A 105 13.44 -3.27 28.21
CA LEU A 105 14.31 -4.41 27.94
C LEU A 105 15.81 -4.07 28.06
N GLN A 106 16.16 -2.78 28.12
CA GLN A 106 17.53 -2.28 28.13
C GLN A 106 18.35 -2.80 26.93
N ARG A 107 17.68 -2.95 25.79
CA ARG A 107 18.28 -3.37 24.51
C ARG A 107 17.41 -2.93 23.34
N PRO A 108 17.97 -2.81 22.12
CA PRO A 108 17.17 -2.57 20.92
C PRO A 108 16.11 -3.66 20.72
N ILE A 109 14.93 -3.28 20.25
CA ILE A 109 13.94 -4.25 19.80
C ILE A 109 14.27 -4.74 18.39
N ARG A 110 13.97 -5.99 18.09
CA ARG A 110 14.08 -6.52 16.72
C ARG A 110 12.73 -6.44 16.04
N LEU A 111 12.63 -5.66 14.98
CA LEU A 111 11.40 -5.50 14.19
C LEU A 111 11.59 -6.14 12.81
N LEU A 112 10.68 -7.05 12.47
CA LEU A 112 10.60 -7.66 11.15
C LEU A 112 9.33 -7.15 10.44
N GLU A 113 9.50 -6.45 9.33
CA GLU A 113 8.39 -6.03 8.47
C GLU A 113 8.23 -7.00 7.30
N VAL A 114 7.02 -7.50 7.08
CA VAL A 114 6.68 -8.37 5.96
C VAL A 114 5.91 -7.56 4.93
N GLY A 115 6.40 -7.53 3.69
CA GLY A 115 5.84 -6.68 2.65
C GLY A 115 6.26 -5.23 2.80
N THR A 116 7.57 -4.99 2.95
CA THR A 116 8.15 -3.64 3.12
C THR A 116 7.83 -2.69 1.95
N ARG A 117 7.43 -3.22 0.79
CA ARG A 117 7.10 -2.43 -0.41
C ARG A 117 8.21 -1.42 -0.74
N THR A 118 7.90 -0.13 -0.85
CA THR A 118 8.92 0.90 -1.17
C THR A 118 9.71 1.37 0.04
N GLY A 119 9.46 0.80 1.23
CA GLY A 119 10.07 1.20 2.48
C GLY A 119 9.53 2.50 3.07
N ARG A 120 8.42 3.07 2.55
CA ARG A 120 7.86 4.34 3.03
C ARG A 120 7.43 4.27 4.50
N ALA A 121 6.86 3.14 4.91
CA ALA A 121 6.49 2.86 6.30
C ALA A 121 7.72 2.86 7.21
N ALA A 122 8.70 2.05 6.83
CA ALA A 122 9.96 1.89 7.54
C ALA A 122 10.71 3.21 7.67
N GLU A 123 10.80 4.01 6.61
CA GLU A 123 11.44 5.33 6.64
C GLU A 123 10.77 6.24 7.69
N SER A 124 9.43 6.30 7.67
CA SER A 124 8.65 7.12 8.60
C SER A 124 8.82 6.69 10.05
N LEU A 125 8.95 5.38 10.30
CA LEU A 125 9.18 4.80 11.63
C LEU A 125 10.62 5.03 12.10
N LEU A 126 11.61 4.72 11.27
CA LEU A 126 13.03 4.80 11.60
C LEU A 126 13.50 6.25 11.76
N ALA A 127 12.83 7.22 11.15
CA ALA A 127 13.06 8.64 11.41
C ALA A 127 12.80 9.06 12.87
N GLN A 128 12.05 8.25 13.64
CA GLN A 128 11.66 8.52 15.03
C GLN A 128 12.41 7.67 16.05
N LEU A 129 13.28 6.77 15.59
CA LEU A 129 14.00 5.80 16.40
C LEU A 129 15.50 5.89 16.13
N ASN A 130 16.31 5.46 17.09
CA ASN A 130 17.76 5.35 16.91
C ASN A 130 18.25 3.91 17.07
N ALA A 131 19.53 3.67 16.77
CA ALA A 131 20.15 2.34 16.82
C ALA A 131 20.15 1.72 18.24
N GLY A 132 20.00 2.50 19.30
CA GLY A 132 19.82 1.99 20.66
C GLY A 132 18.41 1.49 20.95
N GLN A 133 17.44 1.81 20.08
CA GLN A 133 16.02 1.50 20.26
C GLN A 133 15.55 0.38 19.35
N ILE A 134 16.08 0.26 18.13
CA ILE A 134 15.56 -0.70 17.14
C ILE A 134 16.67 -1.29 16.24
N GLU A 135 16.52 -2.59 15.97
CA GLU A 135 17.14 -3.35 14.89
C GLU A 135 16.02 -3.73 13.91
N TYR A 136 16.02 -3.17 12.70
CA TYR A 136 14.96 -3.39 11.72
C TYR A 136 15.43 -4.33 10.60
N VAL A 137 14.53 -5.22 10.16
CA VAL A 137 14.68 -6.02 8.93
C VAL A 137 13.39 -5.93 8.12
N GLY A 138 13.52 -5.58 6.85
CA GLY A 138 12.41 -5.58 5.90
C GLY A 138 12.45 -6.81 4.99
N LEU A 139 11.30 -7.44 4.75
CA LEU A 139 11.13 -8.54 3.80
C LEU A 139 10.23 -8.12 2.65
N GLU A 140 10.70 -8.30 1.43
CA GLU A 140 9.92 -8.01 0.22
C GLU A 140 10.12 -9.11 -0.83
N GLN A 141 9.04 -9.49 -1.53
CA GLN A 141 9.07 -10.50 -2.58
C GLN A 141 9.31 -9.88 -3.95
N SER A 142 8.72 -8.70 -4.21
CA SER A 142 8.90 -7.99 -5.47
C SER A 142 10.30 -7.40 -5.57
N GLN A 143 11.07 -7.81 -6.58
CA GLN A 143 12.41 -7.29 -6.81
C GLN A 143 12.42 -5.77 -7.06
N GLU A 144 11.42 -5.25 -7.76
CA GLU A 144 11.26 -3.82 -8.00
C GLU A 144 11.03 -3.04 -6.70
N MET A 145 10.13 -3.52 -5.85
CA MET A 145 9.86 -2.92 -4.55
C MET A 145 11.08 -3.00 -3.63
N LEU A 146 11.76 -4.14 -3.61
CA LEU A 146 13.00 -4.33 -2.85
C LEU A 146 14.07 -3.30 -3.24
N LEU A 147 14.26 -3.04 -4.54
CA LEU A 147 15.18 -2.01 -5.02
C LEU A 147 14.76 -0.62 -4.57
N SER A 148 13.46 -0.30 -4.67
CA SER A 148 12.90 0.98 -4.20
C SER A 148 13.12 1.18 -2.70
N ALA A 149 12.84 0.16 -1.87
CA ALA A 149 13.07 0.20 -0.43
C ALA A 149 14.54 0.38 -0.07
N ARG A 150 15.45 -0.32 -0.76
CA ARG A 150 16.90 -0.17 -0.53
C ARG A 150 17.39 1.23 -0.89
N GLN A 151 16.87 1.83 -1.96
CA GLN A 151 17.19 3.19 -2.33
C GLN A 151 16.68 4.20 -1.30
N ARG A 152 15.44 4.01 -0.80
CA ARG A 152 14.83 4.89 0.20
C ARG A 152 15.51 4.79 1.56
N LEU A 153 15.72 3.57 2.05
CA LEU A 153 16.19 3.34 3.42
C LEU A 153 17.69 3.54 3.60
N ALA A 154 18.46 3.81 2.54
CA ALA A 154 19.91 3.93 2.55
C ALA A 154 20.66 2.72 3.18
N PRO A 155 21.96 2.50 2.89
CA PRO A 155 22.69 1.36 3.43
C PRO A 155 22.85 1.35 4.96
N GLY A 156 22.54 2.46 5.65
CA GLY A 156 22.82 2.67 7.06
C GLY A 156 21.65 2.54 8.03
N LEU A 157 20.38 2.55 7.58
CA LEU A 157 19.22 2.54 8.48
C LEU A 157 18.64 1.13 8.70
N ALA A 158 18.71 0.24 7.71
CA ALA A 158 17.97 -1.02 7.74
C ALA A 158 18.29 -1.97 6.56
N PRO A 159 18.67 -3.24 6.78
CA PRO A 159 18.70 -4.23 5.71
C PRO A 159 17.28 -4.59 5.24
N VAL A 160 17.06 -4.55 3.92
CA VAL A 160 15.87 -5.14 3.27
C VAL A 160 16.33 -6.36 2.46
N CYS A 161 15.81 -7.53 2.85
CA CYS A 161 16.15 -8.84 2.30
C CYS A 161 14.97 -9.38 1.45
N PRO A 162 15.21 -10.19 0.40
CA PRO A 162 14.15 -10.96 -0.24
C PRO A 162 13.38 -11.81 0.78
N LEU A 163 12.08 -12.00 0.58
CA LEU A 163 11.22 -12.78 1.50
C LEU A 163 11.66 -14.25 1.66
N GLU A 164 12.43 -14.78 0.71
CA GLU A 164 13.02 -16.12 0.70
C GLU A 164 14.26 -16.23 1.60
N CYS A 165 14.89 -15.11 1.98
CA CYS A 165 16.10 -15.06 2.79
C CYS A 165 15.86 -15.18 4.31
N ARG A 166 14.74 -15.78 4.74
CA ARG A 166 14.35 -15.91 6.17
C ARG A 166 15.44 -16.51 7.09
N HIS A 167 16.39 -17.26 6.53
CA HIS A 167 17.48 -17.89 7.27
C HIS A 167 18.84 -17.18 7.14
N ALA A 168 18.97 -16.15 6.29
CA ALA A 168 20.27 -15.56 5.95
C ALA A 168 20.59 -14.24 6.68
N CYS A 169 19.58 -13.50 7.16
CA CYS A 169 19.80 -12.20 7.80
C CYS A 169 20.19 -12.30 9.31
N ASP A 170 20.49 -13.51 9.80
CA ASP A 170 21.10 -13.77 11.13
C ASP A 170 22.64 -13.64 11.15
N ALA A 171 23.28 -13.36 10.02
CA ALA A 171 24.74 -13.31 9.93
C ALA A 171 25.27 -11.96 9.41
N ARG A 172 25.83 -11.20 10.36
CA ARG A 172 26.86 -10.14 10.19
C ARG A 172 26.38 -8.71 9.88
N SER A 173 26.33 -7.91 10.94
CA SER A 173 26.92 -6.57 10.98
C SER A 173 27.86 -6.47 12.19
N LEU A 174 28.91 -7.28 12.16
CA LEU A 174 30.17 -7.00 12.83
C LEU A 174 31.21 -6.96 11.72
N GLY A 175 31.71 -5.76 11.43
CA GLY A 175 32.99 -5.43 10.79
C GLY A 175 33.44 -6.26 9.58
N GLY A 176 33.65 -5.57 8.46
CA GLY A 176 34.60 -6.05 7.46
C GLY A 176 34.30 -5.62 6.04
N HIS A 177 35.08 -4.64 5.58
CA HIS A 177 35.43 -4.37 4.19
C HIS A 177 35.21 -5.54 3.23
N TYR A 178 34.57 -5.29 2.09
CA TYR A 178 35.05 -5.82 0.82
C TYR A 178 34.96 -4.74 -0.26
N LEU A 179 36.15 -4.26 -0.62
CA LEU A 179 36.48 -3.63 -1.90
C LEU A 179 36.65 -4.74 -2.96
N ALA A 180 36.42 -4.33 -4.21
CA ALA A 180 36.57 -5.02 -5.49
C ALA A 180 35.39 -5.91 -5.92
#